data_AF-A0A2C9SSF7-F1
#
_entry.id   AF-A0A2C9SSF7-F1
#
_cell.length_a   1.000
_cell.length_b   1.000
_cell.length_c   1.000
_cell.angle_alpha   90.00
_cell.angle_beta   90.00
_cell.angle_gamma   90.00
#
_symmetry.space_group_name_H-M   'P 1'
#
loop_
_entity.id
_entity.type
_entity.pdbx_description
1 polymer ?
#
loop_
_entity_poly.entity_id
_entity_poly.type
_entity_poly.pdbx_seq_one_letter_code
_entity_poly.pdbx_strand_id
1 'polypeptide(L)'
;MNAEGREVRTVDVDPDKAPLIAWAFTAYATGDWTLKLLATELERRGLATRPTPKSPGRPIKYNSLHKILTTPYCKGEVTYRGVRYPGRHQPLVDAATWTRVQDVLASHAMGEKQREHPHYLKSSVFCGRCGSRLIVTMSKNRSGKVYPYFICLGRHQDDGLYAARDPDRSTGRTDRR
;
A
#
# COMPACT_ATOMS: atom_id res chain seq x y z
N MET A 1 -6.17 -6.63 38.82
CA MET A 1 -7.35 -7.51 38.70
C MET A 1 -8.57 -6.62 38.50
N ASN A 2 -9.40 -6.84 37.47
CA ASN A 2 -10.69 -6.14 37.36
C ASN A 2 -11.73 -6.86 38.24
N ALA A 3 -12.90 -6.23 38.45
CA ALA A 3 -14.03 -6.74 39.24
C ALA A 3 -14.55 -8.15 38.84
N GLU A 4 -14.05 -8.72 37.74
CA GLU A 4 -14.39 -10.05 37.21
C GLU A 4 -13.28 -11.11 37.43
N GLY A 5 -12.25 -10.83 38.23
CA GLY A 5 -11.22 -11.81 38.61
C GLY A 5 -10.28 -12.29 37.48
N ARG A 6 -10.40 -11.74 36.27
CA ARG A 6 -9.53 -12.09 35.13
C ARG A 6 -8.24 -11.28 35.14
N GLU A 7 -7.13 -11.94 34.85
CA GLU A 7 -5.81 -11.33 34.65
C GLU A 7 -5.88 -10.40 33.44
N VAL A 8 -5.96 -9.09 33.70
CA VAL A 8 -6.03 -8.08 32.65
C VAL A 8 -4.62 -7.89 32.14
N ARG A 9 -4.30 -8.53 31.01
CA ARG A 9 -3.16 -8.13 30.18
C ARG A 9 -3.52 -6.81 29.48
N THR A 10 -3.72 -5.74 30.27
CA THR A 10 -4.03 -4.41 29.76
C THR A 10 -2.83 -3.94 28.95
N VAL A 11 -3.05 -3.73 27.65
CA VAL A 11 -2.06 -3.11 26.79
C VAL A 11 -2.13 -1.60 27.06
N ASP A 12 -1.24 -1.13 27.92
CA ASP A 12 -1.11 0.30 28.14
C ASP A 12 -0.51 0.97 26.90
N VAL A 13 -0.98 2.17 26.60
CA VAL A 13 -0.56 2.91 25.41
C VAL A 13 0.81 3.52 25.68
N ASP A 14 1.80 3.18 24.85
CA ASP A 14 3.15 3.73 24.96
C ASP A 14 3.10 5.26 24.70
N PRO A 15 3.37 6.11 25.71
CA PRO A 15 3.13 7.55 25.61
C PRO A 15 4.06 8.25 24.61
N ASP A 16 5.24 7.67 24.34
CA ASP A 16 6.20 8.25 23.40
C ASP A 16 5.86 7.87 21.95
N LYS A 17 5.36 6.64 21.74
CA LYS A 17 5.09 6.11 20.41
C LYS A 17 3.69 6.43 19.91
N ALA A 18 2.71 6.46 20.81
CA ALA A 18 1.32 6.67 20.44
C ALA A 18 1.07 7.97 19.69
N PRO A 19 1.65 9.13 20.08
CA PRO A 19 1.49 10.37 19.34
C PRO A 19 2.09 10.29 17.92
N LEU A 20 3.22 9.59 17.77
CA LEU A 20 3.88 9.41 16.47
C LEU A 20 3.03 8.53 15.53
N ILE A 21 2.42 7.47 16.07
CA ILE A 21 1.49 6.63 15.31
C ILE A 21 0.22 7.41 14.95
N ALA A 22 -0.39 8.13 15.91
CA ALA A 22 -1.57 8.96 15.63
C ALA A 22 -1.28 10.01 14.55
N TRP A 23 -0.13 10.69 14.64
CA TRP A 23 0.33 11.60 13.59
C TRP A 23 0.49 10.89 12.24
N ALA A 24 1.04 9.66 12.23
CA ALA A 24 1.19 8.89 11.00
C ALA A 24 -0.16 8.59 10.32
N PHE A 25 -1.21 8.28 11.09
CA PHE A 25 -2.55 8.09 10.55
C PHE A 25 -3.10 9.38 9.94
N THR A 26 -2.98 10.51 10.65
CA THR A 26 -3.43 11.82 10.14
C THR A 26 -2.67 12.23 8.87
N ALA A 27 -1.34 12.05 8.87
CA ALA A 27 -0.51 12.35 7.70
C ALA A 27 -0.87 11.43 6.52
N TYR A 28 -1.00 10.13 6.75
CA TYR A 28 -1.34 9.20 5.67
C TYR A 28 -2.75 9.43 5.11
N ALA A 29 -3.69 9.87 5.95
CA ALA A 29 -5.04 10.21 5.53
C ALA A 29 -5.10 11.38 4.52
N THR A 30 -4.05 12.20 4.38
CA THR A 30 -4.03 13.26 3.35
C THR A 30 -3.93 12.69 1.94
N GLY A 31 -3.33 11.51 1.77
CA GLY A 31 -3.07 10.88 0.47
C GLY A 31 -1.72 11.26 -0.15
N ASP A 32 -1.00 12.23 0.40
CA ASP A 32 0.25 12.73 -0.19
C ASP A 32 1.48 11.86 0.16
N TRP A 33 1.29 10.89 1.04
CA TRP A 33 2.37 10.11 1.63
C TRP A 33 2.43 8.71 1.05
N THR A 34 3.61 8.32 0.58
CA THR A 34 3.92 6.89 0.37
C THR A 34 4.32 6.25 1.69
N LEU A 35 4.10 4.94 1.85
CA LEU A 35 4.50 4.20 3.06
C LEU A 35 6.01 4.29 3.33
N LYS A 36 6.82 4.41 2.28
CA LYS A 36 8.28 4.57 2.41
C LYS A 36 8.63 5.95 2.94
N LEU A 37 8.08 7.00 2.35
CA LEU A 37 8.31 8.38 2.78
C LEU A 37 7.83 8.58 4.22
N LEU A 38 6.65 8.04 4.55
CA LEU A 38 6.12 8.09 5.91
C LEU A 38 7.00 7.35 6.92
N ALA A 39 7.54 6.18 6.56
CA ALA A 39 8.45 5.43 7.43
C ALA A 39 9.76 6.20 7.68
N THR A 40 10.34 6.83 6.64
CA THR A 40 11.54 7.68 6.77
C THR A 40 11.27 8.90 7.64
N GLU A 41 10.11 9.55 7.48
CA GLU A 41 9.75 10.70 8.30
C GLU A 41 9.49 10.30 9.77
N LEU A 42 8.91 9.13 10.01
CA LEU A 42 8.74 8.57 11.35
C LEU A 42 10.08 8.22 12.01
N GLU A 43 11.03 7.67 11.25
CA GLU A 43 12.39 7.44 11.71
C GLU A 43 13.06 8.76 12.12
N ARG A 44 12.92 9.81 11.31
CA ARG A 44 13.43 11.16 11.63
C ARG A 44 12.82 11.73 12.92
N ARG A 45 11.56 11.40 13.21
CA ARG A 45 10.85 11.77 14.44
C ARG A 45 11.19 10.88 15.64
N GLY A 46 12.09 9.91 15.47
CA GLY A 46 12.56 9.03 16.55
C GLY A 46 11.72 7.78 16.76
N LEU A 47 10.81 7.44 15.84
CA LEU A 47 10.02 6.21 15.98
C LEU A 47 10.89 4.97 15.70
N ALA A 48 11.18 4.21 16.75
CA ALA A 48 11.89 2.95 16.67
C ALA A 48 11.09 1.79 17.28
N THR A 49 11.38 0.57 16.82
CA THR A 49 10.89 -0.66 17.44
C THR A 49 11.36 -0.74 18.89
N ARG A 50 10.59 -1.42 19.74
CA ARG A 50 10.96 -1.62 21.14
C ARG A 50 12.33 -2.32 21.21
N PRO A 51 13.32 -1.78 21.94
CA PRO A 51 14.56 -2.48 22.19
C PRO A 51 14.27 -3.73 23.02
N THR A 52 14.94 -4.82 22.69
CA THR A 52 14.90 -6.08 23.44
C THR A 52 16.31 -6.39 23.93
N PRO A 53 16.49 -7.23 24.97
CA PRO A 53 17.82 -7.59 25.46
C PRO A 53 18.74 -8.17 24.36
N LYS A 54 18.16 -8.75 23.31
CA LYS A 54 18.88 -9.37 22.19
C LYS A 54 19.00 -8.47 20.95
N SER A 55 18.31 -7.33 20.89
CA SER A 55 18.34 -6.45 19.72
C SER A 55 18.05 -5.00 20.10
N PRO A 56 18.89 -4.03 19.68
CA PRO A 56 18.59 -2.62 19.84
C PRO A 56 17.32 -2.24 19.06
N GLY A 57 16.70 -1.12 19.44
CA GLY A 57 15.59 -0.53 18.70
C GLY A 57 16.03 -0.19 17.28
N ARG A 58 15.19 -0.52 16.30
CA ARG A 58 15.46 -0.27 14.88
C ARG A 58 14.37 0.62 14.28
N PRO A 59 14.67 1.39 13.23
CA PRO A 59 13.65 2.10 12.48
C PRO A 59 12.53 1.17 12.00
N ILE A 60 11.30 1.69 11.99
CA ILE A 60 10.15 0.90 11.53
C ILE A 60 10.20 0.76 10.00
N LYS A 61 10.22 -0.48 9.52
CA LYS A 61 10.14 -0.78 8.09
C LYS A 61 8.74 -0.44 7.55
N TYR A 62 8.66 0.01 6.29
CA TYR A 62 7.40 0.33 5.63
C TYR A 62 6.36 -0.81 5.64
N ASN A 63 6.79 -2.09 5.58
CA ASN A 63 5.90 -3.25 5.70
C ASN A 63 5.25 -3.35 7.09
N SER A 64 6.02 -3.05 8.14
CA SER A 64 5.50 -3.01 9.51
C SER A 64 4.52 -1.85 9.68
N LEU A 65 4.82 -0.69 9.07
CA LEU A 65 3.91 0.45 9.06
C LEU A 65 2.61 0.16 8.33
N HIS A 66 2.65 -0.50 7.17
CA HIS A 66 1.45 -0.98 6.47
C HIS A 66 0.58 -1.86 7.38
N LYS A 67 1.21 -2.81 8.09
CA LYS A 67 0.50 -3.68 9.04
C LYS A 67 -0.17 -2.86 10.15
N ILE A 68 0.52 -1.87 10.71
CA ILE A 68 -0.05 -0.98 11.74
C ILE A 68 -1.27 -0.23 11.19
N LEU A 69 -1.14 0.40 10.02
CA LEU A 69 -2.21 1.18 9.39
C LEU A 69 -3.43 0.33 8.98
N THR A 70 -3.24 -0.96 8.70
CA THR A 70 -4.32 -1.89 8.31
C THR A 70 -5.00 -2.52 9.52
N THR A 71 -4.32 -2.60 10.67
CA THR A 71 -4.85 -3.34 11.83
C THR A 71 -5.96 -2.52 12.50
N PRO A 72 -7.16 -3.08 12.75
CA PRO A 72 -8.27 -2.36 13.39
C PRO A 72 -8.01 -2.05 14.87
N TYR A 73 -6.93 -2.57 15.44
CA TYR A 73 -6.48 -2.29 16.79
C TYR A 73 -6.32 -0.79 17.06
N CYS A 74 -5.79 -0.01 16.11
CA CYS A 74 -5.61 1.43 16.31
C CYS A 74 -6.93 2.20 16.48
N LYS A 75 -8.06 1.68 15.97
CA LYS A 75 -9.40 2.26 16.16
C LYS A 75 -10.21 1.63 17.30
N GLY A 76 -9.57 0.82 18.15
CA GLY A 76 -10.23 0.22 19.31
C GLY A 76 -10.93 -1.12 19.02
N GLU A 77 -10.67 -1.79 17.90
CA GLU A 77 -11.30 -3.07 17.56
C GLU A 77 -10.28 -4.22 17.56
N VAL A 78 -10.70 -5.41 17.99
CA VAL A 78 -9.87 -6.63 18.00
C VAL A 78 -10.56 -7.71 17.17
N THR A 79 -9.79 -8.37 16.30
CA THR A 79 -10.28 -9.51 15.51
C THR A 79 -10.02 -10.82 16.23
N TYR A 80 -11.06 -11.60 16.51
CA TYR A 80 -10.97 -12.95 17.05
C TYR A 80 -11.78 -13.92 16.19
N ARG A 81 -11.13 -14.99 15.70
CA ARG A 81 -11.73 -16.00 14.80
C ARG A 81 -12.47 -15.39 13.60
N GLY A 82 -11.90 -14.34 13.01
CA GLY A 82 -12.46 -13.65 11.84
C GLY A 82 -13.59 -12.64 12.15
N VAL A 83 -14.06 -12.58 13.40
CA VAL A 83 -15.09 -11.62 13.85
C VAL A 83 -14.42 -10.45 14.58
N ARG A 84 -14.92 -9.23 14.34
CA ARG A 84 -14.42 -8.01 14.99
C ARG A 84 -15.22 -7.73 16.26
N TYR A 85 -14.53 -7.41 17.34
CA TYR A 85 -15.11 -7.07 18.63
C TYR A 85 -14.58 -5.71 19.10
N PRO A 86 -15.38 -4.93 19.83
CA PRO A 86 -14.87 -3.74 20.51
C PRO A 86 -13.81 -4.17 21.54
N GLY A 87 -12.62 -3.61 21.40
CA GLY A 87 -11.51 -3.79 22.33
C GLY A 87 -11.74 -3.03 23.63
N ARG A 88 -11.04 -3.46 24.68
CA ARG A 88 -11.04 -2.78 25.99
C ARG A 88 -9.98 -1.67 26.09
N HIS A 89 -9.15 -1.49 25.07
CA HIS A 89 -8.07 -0.50 25.04
C HIS A 89 -8.55 0.84 24.47
N GLN A 90 -7.87 1.92 24.84
CA GLN A 90 -8.17 3.24 24.30
C GLN A 90 -7.81 3.29 22.81
N PRO A 91 -8.73 3.73 21.93
CA PRO A 91 -8.44 3.90 20.51
C PRO A 91 -7.40 5.02 20.32
N LEU A 92 -6.43 4.79 19.44
CA LEU A 92 -5.42 5.78 19.04
C LEU A 92 -5.96 6.77 18.01
N VAL A 93 -6.91 6.33 17.20
CA VAL A 93 -7.54 7.11 16.12
C VAL A 93 -9.04 6.86 16.07
N ASP A 94 -9.80 7.83 15.58
CA ASP A 94 -11.23 7.66 15.34
C ASP A 94 -11.51 6.75 14.13
N ALA A 95 -12.75 6.28 14.04
CA ALA A 95 -13.18 5.38 12.97
C ALA A 95 -13.17 6.05 11.59
N ALA A 96 -13.38 7.37 11.51
CA ALA A 96 -13.42 8.13 10.27
C ALA A 96 -12.03 8.23 9.63
N THR A 97 -11.02 8.58 10.42
CA THR A 97 -9.61 8.63 10.05
C THR A 97 -9.13 7.25 9.62
N TRP A 98 -9.48 6.21 10.38
CA TRP A 98 -9.11 4.84 10.01
C TRP A 98 -9.71 4.43 8.66
N THR A 99 -10.98 4.74 8.42
CA THR A 99 -11.67 4.45 7.16
C THR A 99 -11.00 5.18 6.00
N ARG A 100 -10.72 6.48 6.16
CA ARG A 100 -10.00 7.28 5.16
C ARG A 100 -8.62 6.71 4.83
N VAL A 101 -7.89 6.24 5.83
CA VAL A 101 -6.60 5.56 5.62
C VAL A 101 -6.77 4.27 4.80
N GLN A 102 -7.82 3.48 5.04
CA GLN A 102 -8.08 2.29 4.22
C GLN A 102 -8.42 2.67 2.77
N ASP A 103 -9.18 3.73 2.55
CA ASP A 103 -9.49 4.23 1.21
C ASP A 103 -8.23 4.69 0.47
N VAL A 104 -7.33 5.41 1.15
CA VAL A 104 -6.02 5.81 0.61
C VAL A 104 -5.15 4.58 0.32
N LEU A 105 -5.10 3.58 1.21
CA LEU A 105 -4.37 2.33 0.98
C LEU A 105 -4.90 1.60 -0.26
N ALA A 106 -6.22 1.49 -0.39
CA ALA A 106 -6.87 0.88 -1.55
C ALA A 106 -6.60 1.67 -2.83
N SER A 107 -6.68 3.01 -2.76
CA SER A 107 -6.35 3.91 -3.85
C SER A 107 -4.89 3.76 -4.28
N HIS A 108 -3.94 3.62 -3.35
CA HIS A 108 -2.53 3.38 -3.68
C HIS A 108 -2.25 1.98 -4.21
N ALA A 109 -3.06 0.98 -3.84
CA ALA A 109 -2.97 -0.37 -4.38
C ALA A 109 -3.51 -0.46 -5.82
N MET A 110 -4.61 0.26 -6.10
CA MET A 110 -5.30 0.29 -7.40
C MET A 110 -4.80 1.40 -8.32
N GLY A 111 -4.11 2.38 -7.74
CA GLY A 111 -3.72 3.63 -8.37
C GLY A 111 -2.39 3.56 -9.08
N GLU A 112 -2.22 4.54 -9.94
CA GLU A 112 -0.98 4.87 -10.62
C GLU A 112 0.18 5.01 -9.61
N LYS A 113 1.18 4.12 -9.64
CA LYS A 113 2.44 4.39 -8.94
C LYS A 113 3.04 5.67 -9.52
N GLN A 114 3.02 6.75 -8.75
CA GLN A 114 3.63 8.03 -9.08
C GLN A 114 5.14 7.79 -9.26
N ARG A 115 5.58 7.76 -10.51
CA ARG A 115 7.00 7.80 -10.90
C ARG A 115 7.23 9.17 -11.51
N GLU A 116 8.43 9.73 -11.37
CA GLU A 116 8.83 11.09 -11.79
C GLU A 116 8.53 11.47 -13.26
N HIS A 117 7.98 10.55 -14.07
CA HIS A 117 7.56 10.80 -15.44
C HIS A 117 6.11 10.32 -15.69
N PRO A 118 5.08 11.00 -15.13
CA PRO A 118 3.71 10.68 -15.47
C PRO A 118 3.39 11.27 -16.85
N HIS A 119 3.24 10.40 -17.85
CA HIS A 119 2.58 10.80 -19.09
C HIS A 119 1.14 11.20 -18.76
N TYR A 120 0.60 12.29 -19.32
CA TYR A 120 -0.72 12.83 -18.95
C TYR A 120 -1.88 11.82 -19.04
N LEU A 121 -1.79 10.91 -20.01
CA LEU A 121 -2.78 9.85 -20.26
C LEU A 121 -2.53 8.54 -19.47
N LYS A 122 -1.53 8.50 -18.59
CA LYS A 122 -1.22 7.28 -17.83
C LYS A 122 -2.40 6.96 -16.90
N SER A 123 -2.77 5.67 -16.82
CA SER A 123 -3.93 5.13 -16.08
C SER A 123 -5.35 5.58 -16.47
N SER A 124 -5.49 6.48 -17.45
CA SER A 124 -6.79 6.91 -17.99
C SER A 124 -7.17 6.21 -19.30
N VAL A 125 -6.21 5.63 -20.01
CA VAL A 125 -6.45 4.90 -21.27
C VAL A 125 -6.59 3.39 -21.06
N PHE A 126 -7.55 2.81 -21.78
CA PHE A 126 -7.88 1.39 -21.74
C PHE A 126 -7.72 0.76 -23.13
N CYS A 127 -7.40 -0.52 -23.18
CA CYS A 127 -7.32 -1.27 -24.41
C CYS A 127 -8.74 -1.52 -24.94
N GLY A 128 -9.03 -1.02 -26.15
CA GLY A 128 -10.32 -1.25 -26.81
C GLY A 128 -10.61 -2.73 -27.14
N ARG A 129 -9.61 -3.62 -27.09
CA ARG A 129 -9.79 -5.06 -27.32
C ARG A 129 -10.09 -5.84 -26.05
N CYS A 130 -9.22 -5.78 -25.03
CA CYS A 130 -9.35 -6.61 -23.83
C CYS A 130 -9.86 -5.86 -22.59
N GLY A 131 -10.11 -4.55 -22.69
CA GLY A 131 -10.55 -3.70 -21.57
C GLY A 131 -9.49 -3.45 -20.49
N SER A 132 -8.31 -4.07 -20.59
CA SER A 132 -7.21 -3.85 -19.63
C SER A 132 -6.62 -2.45 -19.78
N ARG A 133 -6.06 -1.89 -18.70
CA ARG A 133 -5.36 -0.60 -18.74
C ARG A 133 -4.15 -0.64 -19.67
N LEU A 134 -3.85 0.49 -20.31
CA LEU A 134 -2.57 0.68 -20.98
C LEU A 134 -1.56 1.28 -19.98
N ILE A 135 -0.35 0.72 -19.95
CA ILE A 135 0.75 1.22 -19.12
C ILE A 135 1.80 1.91 -19.99
N VAL A 136 2.52 2.88 -19.41
CA VAL A 136 3.61 3.57 -20.11
C VAL A 136 4.93 2.86 -19.87
N THR A 137 5.59 2.49 -20.96
CA THR A 137 6.94 1.92 -20.96
C THR A 137 7.89 2.86 -21.69
N MET A 138 9.09 3.01 -21.15
CA MET A 138 10.15 3.84 -21.75
C MET A 138 11.02 2.96 -22.65
N SER A 139 10.98 3.19 -23.97
CA SER A 139 11.81 2.47 -24.93
C SER A 139 12.93 3.38 -25.43
N LYS A 140 14.14 2.85 -25.48
CA LYS A 140 15.35 3.57 -25.91
C LYS A 140 15.67 3.18 -27.36
N ASN A 141 15.89 4.16 -28.22
CA ASN A 141 16.35 3.90 -29.59
C ASN A 141 17.88 3.68 -29.63
N ARG A 142 18.41 3.29 -30.81
CA ARG A 142 19.86 3.08 -31.00
C ARG A 142 20.72 4.33 -30.74
N SER A 143 20.16 5.52 -30.95
CA SER A 143 20.84 6.80 -30.67
C SER A 143 20.72 7.26 -29.22
N GLY A 144 20.12 6.44 -28.34
CA GLY A 144 19.99 6.71 -26.91
C GLY A 144 18.80 7.58 -26.49
N LYS A 145 17.99 8.06 -27.42
CA LYS A 145 16.76 8.83 -27.15
C LYS A 145 15.67 7.91 -26.61
N VAL A 146 15.04 8.34 -25.51
CA VAL A 146 13.99 7.60 -24.80
C VAL A 146 12.62 8.11 -25.24
N TYR A 147 11.72 7.18 -25.56
CA TYR A 147 10.35 7.46 -25.98
C TYR A 147 9.36 6.71 -25.08
N PRO A 148 8.35 7.39 -24.52
CA PRO A 148 7.25 6.74 -23.82
C PRO A 148 6.26 6.11 -24.81
N TYR A 149 5.93 4.84 -24.62
CA TYR A 149 4.91 4.12 -25.38
C TYR A 149 3.83 3.57 -24.44
N PHE A 150 2.58 3.58 -24.91
CA PHE A 150 1.50 2.86 -24.25
C PHE A 150 1.48 1.40 -24.70
N ILE A 151 1.53 0.48 -23.76
CA ILE A 151 1.41 -0.95 -24.02
C ILE A 151 0.24 -1.53 -23.22
N CYS A 152 -0.47 -2.48 -23.81
CA CYS A 152 -1.59 -3.15 -23.14
C CYS A 152 -1.07 -4.01 -21.97
N LEU A 153 -1.58 -3.76 -20.77
CA LEU A 153 -1.18 -4.50 -19.57
C LEU A 153 -1.50 -6.00 -19.68
N GLY A 154 -2.66 -6.35 -20.25
CA GLY A 154 -3.05 -7.74 -20.49
C GLY A 154 -2.05 -8.46 -21.40
N ARG A 155 -1.58 -7.78 -22.47
CA ARG A 155 -0.55 -8.32 -23.37
C ARG A 155 0.83 -8.41 -22.71
N HIS A 156 1.14 -7.54 -21.75
CA HIS A 156 2.43 -7.52 -21.07
C HIS A 156 2.52 -8.55 -19.92
N GLN A 157 1.39 -8.91 -19.31
CA GLN A 157 1.34 -9.86 -18.20
C GLN A 157 1.15 -11.31 -18.66
N ASP A 158 0.52 -11.54 -19.83
CA ASP A 158 0.20 -12.86 -20.35
C ASP A 158 0.85 -13.14 -21.72
N ASP A 159 1.87 -14.00 -21.76
CA ASP A 159 2.30 -14.67 -23.00
C ASP A 159 1.32 -15.78 -23.44
N GLY A 160 0.35 -16.17 -22.59
CA GLY A 160 -0.53 -17.33 -22.82
C GLY A 160 -2.05 -17.05 -22.89
N LEU A 161 -2.62 -16.24 -21.99
CA LEU A 161 -4.08 -16.03 -21.89
C LEU A 161 -4.62 -14.96 -22.85
N TYR A 162 -3.78 -14.03 -23.32
CA TYR A 162 -4.15 -13.02 -24.32
C TYR A 162 -4.62 -13.66 -25.64
N ALA A 163 -4.06 -14.82 -26.02
CA ALA A 163 -4.41 -15.52 -27.25
C ALA A 163 -5.86 -16.02 -27.28
N ALA A 164 -6.45 -16.33 -26.12
CA ALA A 164 -7.80 -16.91 -26.03
C ALA A 164 -8.92 -15.87 -26.17
N ARG A 165 -8.60 -14.57 -26.15
CA ARG A 165 -9.57 -13.46 -26.20
C ARG A 165 -9.40 -12.55 -27.43
N ASP A 166 -8.50 -12.90 -28.35
CA ASP A 166 -8.23 -12.11 -29.56
C ASP A 166 -8.94 -12.74 -30.78
N PRO A 167 -10.13 -12.26 -31.18
CA PRO A 167 -10.88 -12.82 -32.31
C PRO A 167 -10.24 -12.56 -33.68
N ASP A 168 -9.16 -11.77 -33.74
CA ASP A 168 -8.51 -11.28 -34.96
C ASP A 168 -7.08 -11.86 -35.15
N ARG A 169 -6.65 -12.77 -34.26
CA ARG A 169 -5.33 -13.42 -34.38
C ARG A 169 -5.36 -14.53 -35.42
N SER A 170 -5.33 -14.13 -36.70
CA SER A 170 -4.76 -15.00 -37.73
C SER A 170 -3.31 -15.30 -37.34
N THR A 171 -2.93 -16.57 -37.41
CA THR A 171 -1.59 -17.08 -37.07
C THR A 171 -0.55 -16.57 -38.06
N GLY A 172 -0.20 -15.29 -37.95
CA GLY A 172 0.95 -14.69 -38.62
C GLY A 172 2.22 -15.07 -37.88
N ARG A 173 2.84 -16.17 -38.31
CA ARG A 173 4.20 -16.57 -37.92
C ARG A 173 5.18 -15.49 -38.40
N THR A 174 5.51 -14.54 -37.53
CA THR A 174 6.69 -13.69 -37.77
C THR A 174 7.92 -14.47 -37.32
N ASP A 175 8.54 -15.13 -38.29
CA ASP A 175 9.87 -15.71 -38.19
C ASP A 175 10.86 -14.60 -37.81
N ARG A 176 11.64 -14.81 -36.75
CA ARG A 176 12.73 -13.90 -36.38
C ARG A 176 13.91 -14.20 -37.30
N ARG A 177 14.26 -13.24 -38.16
CA ARG A 177 15.62 -13.06 -38.68
C ARG A 177 16.01 -11.59 -38.57
#